data_AF-A0A9W8Z9Q2-F1
#
_entry.id   AF-A0A9W8Z9Q2-F1
#
_cell.length_a   1.000
_cell.length_b   1.000
_cell.length_c   1.000
_cell.angle_alpha   90.00
_cell.angle_beta   90.00
_cell.angle_gamma   90.00
#
_symmetry.space_group_name_H-M   'P 1'
#
loop_
_entity.id
_entity.type
_entity.pdbx_description
1 polymer ?
#
loop_
_entity_poly.entity_id
_entity_poly.type
_entity_poly.pdbx_seq_one_letter_code
_entity_poly.pdbx_strand_id
1 'polypeptide(L)'
;MHSGYTEASSSYVKHVTGPRPALYKSQSPPINDFNFKSLCDNTETHCVFAHIRASSGSVVTQVNSHPFVFGRHVFMHNGVISNFSAIRRNLTDLLSYDAYCNVFGSTDSEHAAALYITNLTNHGDKSSWEEPYSLKAMFVAMEKTVVQILKLQHDNLKERNTPNSLNFCTTDGARLVAIRFRNHATQQPPSLYWSEFAGRTLNTKYPGHPDGEGFVNEEAVLEEGEKIGKHTIVASEPTTYDEKEWHLIKANHALLVGEDGEEEEKKIEYNKELNAADPKFDAKM
;
A
#
# COMPACT_ATOMS: atom_id res chain seq x y z
N MET A 1 -7.88 -5.49 -8.21
CA MET A 1 -6.55 -5.62 -8.85
C MET A 1 -5.64 -6.33 -7.87
N HIS A 2 -4.72 -7.17 -8.36
CA HIS A 2 -3.94 -8.09 -7.55
C HIS A 2 -2.50 -8.14 -8.05
N SER A 3 -1.55 -8.24 -7.12
CA SER A 3 -0.19 -8.63 -7.41
C SER A 3 0.30 -9.65 -6.40
N GLY A 4 0.79 -10.79 -6.89
CA GLY A 4 1.42 -11.83 -6.10
C GLY A 4 2.89 -11.97 -6.50
N TYR A 5 3.77 -12.18 -5.53
CA TYR A 5 5.20 -12.38 -5.77
C TYR A 5 5.52 -13.83 -6.16
N THR A 6 6.34 -14.02 -7.19
CA THR A 6 6.72 -15.34 -7.71
C THR A 6 8.20 -15.43 -8.06
N GLU A 7 8.80 -16.60 -7.82
CA GLU A 7 10.16 -16.97 -8.23
C GLU A 7 10.25 -17.46 -9.69
N ALA A 8 9.14 -17.41 -10.45
CA ALA A 8 9.12 -17.92 -11.82
C ALA A 8 10.26 -17.32 -12.66
N SER A 9 10.47 -16.00 -12.60
CA SER A 9 11.50 -15.33 -13.39
C SER A 9 12.94 -15.73 -13.04
N SER A 10 13.23 -16.03 -11.77
CA SER A 10 14.56 -16.50 -11.35
C SER A 10 14.87 -17.90 -11.88
N SER A 11 13.84 -18.68 -12.22
CA SER A 11 13.98 -20.04 -12.76
C SER A 11 14.48 -20.09 -14.21
N TYR A 12 14.29 -19.02 -15.00
CA TYR A 12 14.68 -18.99 -16.42
C TYR A 12 15.51 -17.75 -16.84
N VAL A 13 15.69 -16.75 -15.97
CA VAL A 13 16.54 -15.57 -16.22
C VAL A 13 17.74 -15.56 -15.26
N LYS A 14 18.93 -15.88 -15.79
CA LYS A 14 20.16 -16.11 -14.99
C LYS A 14 20.58 -14.96 -14.07
N HIS A 15 20.22 -13.72 -14.38
CA HIS A 15 20.60 -12.53 -13.61
C HIS A 15 19.47 -11.97 -12.74
N VAL A 16 18.32 -12.66 -12.67
CA VAL A 16 17.21 -12.31 -11.78
C VAL A 16 17.29 -13.19 -10.55
N THR A 17 17.35 -12.57 -9.37
CA THR A 17 17.36 -13.26 -8.09
C THR A 17 16.17 -12.82 -7.23
N GLY A 18 15.58 -13.80 -6.55
CA GLY A 18 14.41 -13.60 -5.69
C GLY A 18 13.12 -13.32 -6.46
N PRO A 19 12.02 -13.06 -5.75
CA PRO A 19 10.71 -13.06 -6.35
C PRO A 19 10.44 -11.75 -7.10
N ARG A 20 9.49 -11.80 -8.04
CA ARG A 20 8.99 -10.63 -8.78
C ARG A 20 7.47 -10.54 -8.71
N PRO A 21 6.91 -9.32 -8.74
CA PRO A 21 5.47 -9.14 -8.73
C PRO A 21 4.87 -9.60 -10.07
N ALA A 22 4.03 -10.63 -10.04
CA ALA A 22 3.07 -10.91 -11.09
C ALA A 22 1.88 -9.96 -10.91
N LEU A 23 1.46 -9.27 -11.97
CA LEU A 23 0.47 -8.20 -11.90
C LEU A 23 -0.79 -8.53 -12.69
N TYR A 24 -1.95 -8.43 -12.03
CA TYR A 24 -3.26 -8.52 -12.65
C TYR A 24 -4.10 -7.28 -12.33
N LYS A 25 -4.42 -6.50 -13.37
CA LYS A 25 -5.30 -5.33 -13.26
C LYS A 25 -6.54 -5.55 -14.11
N SER A 26 -7.71 -5.25 -13.55
CA SER A 26 -9.00 -5.32 -14.25
C SER A 26 -9.88 -4.16 -13.78
N GLN A 27 -10.71 -3.66 -14.69
CA GLN A 27 -11.76 -2.68 -14.36
C GLN A 27 -13.07 -3.38 -13.96
N SER A 28 -13.18 -4.68 -14.26
CA SER A 28 -14.35 -5.48 -13.91
C SER A 28 -14.40 -5.71 -12.40
N PRO A 29 -15.60 -5.75 -11.80
CA PRO A 29 -15.77 -6.18 -10.42
C PRO A 29 -15.18 -7.58 -10.21
N PRO A 30 -14.44 -7.83 -9.10
CA PRO A 30 -13.77 -9.12 -8.88
C PRO A 30 -14.69 -10.34 -8.95
N ILE A 31 -15.94 -10.21 -8.49
CA ILE A 31 -16.94 -11.30 -8.49
C ILE A 31 -17.28 -11.79 -9.91
N ASN A 32 -17.23 -10.91 -10.91
CA ASN A 32 -17.62 -11.21 -12.28
C ASN A 32 -16.42 -11.45 -13.20
N ASP A 33 -15.21 -11.56 -12.64
CA ASP A 33 -13.99 -11.70 -13.41
C ASP A 33 -13.46 -13.15 -13.31
N PHE A 34 -13.80 -13.97 -14.32
CA PHE A 34 -13.40 -15.38 -14.38
C PHE A 34 -11.88 -15.56 -14.39
N ASN A 35 -11.14 -14.61 -14.98
CA ASN A 35 -9.67 -14.65 -14.99
C ASN A 35 -9.13 -14.38 -13.59
N PHE A 36 -9.68 -13.37 -12.90
CA PHE A 36 -9.32 -13.09 -11.51
C PHE A 36 -9.58 -14.30 -10.62
N LYS A 37 -10.76 -14.93 -10.72
CA LYS A 37 -11.09 -16.13 -9.94
C LYS A 37 -10.14 -17.28 -10.22
N SER A 38 -9.86 -17.56 -11.50
CA SER A 38 -8.92 -18.60 -11.90
C SER A 38 -7.51 -18.35 -11.32
N LEU A 39 -7.03 -17.11 -11.34
CA LEU A 39 -5.75 -16.75 -10.72
C LEU A 39 -5.78 -16.98 -9.20
N CYS A 40 -6.81 -16.53 -8.50
CA CYS A 40 -6.93 -16.75 -7.05
C CYS A 40 -6.99 -18.24 -6.68
N ASP A 41 -7.65 -19.07 -7.50
CA ASP A 41 -7.81 -20.50 -7.21
C ASP A 41 -6.55 -21.31 -7.54
N ASN A 42 -5.63 -20.81 -8.37
CA ASN A 42 -4.51 -21.57 -8.93
C ASN A 42 -3.13 -20.92 -8.71
N THR A 43 -3.03 -19.93 -7.82
CA THR A 43 -1.74 -19.29 -7.49
C THR A 43 -1.50 -19.26 -5.99
N GLU A 44 -0.24 -19.46 -5.61
CA GLU A 44 0.24 -19.28 -4.25
C GLU A 44 1.35 -18.23 -4.22
N THR A 45 1.45 -17.48 -3.12
CA THR A 45 2.50 -16.48 -2.93
C THR A 45 2.71 -16.17 -1.46
N HIS A 46 3.94 -15.81 -1.09
CA HIS A 46 4.27 -15.32 0.25
C HIS A 46 3.93 -13.84 0.44
N CYS A 47 3.67 -13.08 -0.63
CA CYS A 47 3.34 -11.66 -0.53
C CYS A 47 2.30 -11.27 -1.58
N VAL A 48 1.18 -10.69 -1.10
CA VAL A 48 0.06 -10.27 -1.95
C VAL A 48 -0.34 -8.83 -1.67
N PHE A 49 -0.49 -8.07 -2.75
CA PHE A 49 -1.03 -6.71 -2.74
C PHE A 49 -2.35 -6.70 -3.53
N ALA A 50 -3.44 -6.30 -2.89
CA ALA A 50 -4.74 -6.19 -3.53
C ALA A 50 -5.38 -4.82 -3.28
N HIS A 51 -5.92 -4.22 -4.33
CA HIS A 51 -6.58 -2.92 -4.24
C HIS A 51 -7.85 -2.89 -5.09
N ILE A 52 -8.95 -2.45 -4.47
CA ILE A 52 -10.18 -2.07 -5.16
C ILE A 52 -10.24 -0.55 -5.13
N ARG A 53 -10.31 0.07 -6.31
CA ARG A 53 -10.23 1.53 -6.44
C ARG A 53 -11.61 2.10 -6.78
N ALA A 54 -12.12 2.98 -5.93
CA ALA A 54 -13.13 3.96 -6.33
C ALA A 54 -12.40 5.20 -6.87
N SER A 55 -12.78 5.72 -8.05
CA SER A 55 -12.10 6.89 -8.61
C SER A 55 -12.45 8.16 -7.85
N SER A 56 -11.43 8.90 -7.41
CA SER A 56 -11.52 10.19 -6.69
C SER A 56 -11.35 11.41 -7.59
N GLY A 57 -11.45 11.26 -8.92
CA GLY A 57 -11.43 12.38 -9.87
C GLY A 57 -10.53 12.21 -11.10
N SER A 58 -9.70 11.17 -11.16
CA SER A 58 -8.96 10.84 -12.38
C SER A 58 -9.75 9.88 -13.29
N VAL A 59 -9.37 9.82 -14.57
CA VAL A 59 -10.02 8.93 -15.54
C VAL A 59 -9.92 7.48 -15.06
N VAL A 60 -11.03 6.75 -15.16
CA VAL A 60 -11.08 5.31 -14.86
C VAL A 60 -10.39 4.55 -15.98
N THR A 61 -9.09 4.33 -15.82
CA THR A 61 -8.24 3.57 -16.73
C THR A 61 -7.39 2.59 -15.93
N GLN A 62 -7.05 1.45 -16.54
CA GLN A 62 -6.23 0.41 -15.90
C GLN A 62 -4.83 0.91 -15.52
N VAL A 63 -4.30 1.90 -16.24
CA VAL A 63 -3.01 2.54 -15.93
C VAL A 63 -3.06 3.35 -14.63
N ASN A 64 -4.20 3.99 -14.32
CA ASN A 64 -4.41 4.80 -13.11
C ASN A 64 -4.74 3.97 -11.86
N SER A 65 -4.44 2.68 -11.90
CA SER A 65 -5.11 1.68 -11.11
C SER A 65 -4.01 0.91 -10.37
N HIS A 66 -4.07 0.86 -9.04
CA HIS A 66 -3.05 0.23 -8.20
C HIS A 66 -2.95 -1.29 -8.42
N PRO A 67 -1.81 -1.91 -8.08
CA PRO A 67 -0.58 -1.28 -7.58
C PRO A 67 0.32 -0.72 -8.71
N PHE A 68 1.24 0.16 -8.34
CA PHE A 68 2.30 0.65 -9.24
C PHE A 68 3.57 -0.17 -9.01
N VAL A 69 4.30 -0.49 -10.08
CA VAL A 69 5.44 -1.43 -10.05
C VAL A 69 6.69 -0.76 -10.59
N PHE A 70 7.77 -0.88 -9.84
CA PHE A 70 9.12 -0.42 -10.20
C PHE A 70 10.10 -1.56 -9.89
N GLY A 71 10.45 -2.35 -10.91
CA GLY A 71 11.26 -3.56 -10.74
C GLY A 71 10.60 -4.55 -9.77
N ARG A 72 11.29 -4.86 -8.67
CA ARG A 72 10.71 -5.71 -7.59
C ARG A 72 9.80 -4.96 -6.63
N HIS A 73 9.78 -3.62 -6.65
CA HIS A 73 9.05 -2.81 -5.68
C HIS A 73 7.62 -2.52 -6.15
N VAL A 74 6.67 -2.70 -5.25
CA VAL A 74 5.24 -2.47 -5.48
C VAL A 74 4.75 -1.39 -4.54
N PHE A 75 3.85 -0.52 -5.00
CA PHE A 75 3.30 0.60 -4.22
C PHE A 75 1.77 0.72 -4.36
N MET A 76 1.09 0.95 -3.24
CA MET A 76 -0.34 1.22 -3.14
C MET A 76 -0.60 2.49 -2.31
N HIS A 77 -1.71 3.15 -2.61
CA HIS A 77 -2.15 4.34 -1.87
C HIS A 77 -3.68 4.32 -1.73
N ASN A 78 -4.15 4.30 -0.50
CA ASN A 78 -5.54 4.58 -0.15
C ASN A 78 -5.64 6.00 0.43
N GLY A 79 -6.29 6.89 -0.31
CA GLY A 79 -6.45 8.28 0.09
C GLY A 79 -6.20 9.24 -1.06
N VAL A 80 -5.72 10.43 -0.72
CA VAL A 80 -5.50 11.52 -1.67
C VAL A 80 -4.37 12.42 -1.21
N ILE A 81 -3.51 12.79 -2.16
CA ILE A 81 -2.63 13.95 -2.03
C ILE A 81 -3.47 15.18 -2.36
N SER A 82 -3.83 15.93 -1.33
CA SER A 82 -4.65 17.12 -1.44
C SER A 82 -3.99 18.14 -2.36
N ASN A 83 -4.79 18.79 -3.22
CA ASN A 83 -4.31 19.83 -4.13
C ASN A 83 -3.14 19.36 -5.04
N PHE A 84 -3.08 18.07 -5.38
CA PHE A 84 -2.00 17.48 -6.17
C PHE A 84 -1.72 18.24 -7.48
N SER A 85 -2.75 18.72 -8.18
CA SER A 85 -2.58 19.49 -9.43
C SER A 85 -1.70 20.73 -9.26
N ALA A 86 -1.71 21.36 -8.09
CA ALA A 86 -0.91 22.55 -7.80
C ALA A 86 0.57 22.24 -7.56
N ILE A 87 0.89 21.01 -7.14
CA ILE A 87 2.26 20.58 -6.85
C ILE A 87 2.82 19.59 -7.86
N ARG A 88 1.99 19.07 -8.78
CA ARG A 88 2.35 17.97 -9.69
C ARG A 88 3.64 18.27 -10.45
N ARG A 89 3.77 19.47 -11.02
CA ARG A 89 4.97 19.87 -11.76
C ARG A 89 6.21 19.84 -10.86
N ASN A 90 6.15 20.48 -9.70
CA ASN A 90 7.27 20.52 -8.77
C ASN A 90 7.63 19.13 -8.23
N LEU A 91 6.64 18.25 -8.03
CA LEU A 91 6.87 16.87 -7.63
C LEU A 91 7.57 16.10 -8.76
N THR A 92 7.11 16.26 -9.99
CA THR A 92 7.75 15.68 -11.18
C THR A 92 9.21 16.10 -11.31
N ASP A 93 9.54 17.36 -11.01
CA ASP A 93 10.92 17.86 -11.04
C ASP A 93 11.86 17.18 -10.01
N LEU A 94 11.31 16.51 -8.99
CA LEU A 94 12.09 15.75 -8.01
C LEU A 94 12.41 14.31 -8.45
N LEU A 95 11.72 13.79 -9.47
CA LEU A 95 11.83 12.40 -9.88
C LEU A 95 13.16 12.13 -10.58
N SER A 96 13.73 10.93 -10.41
CA SER A 96 14.78 10.47 -11.30
C SER A 96 14.23 10.31 -12.73
N TYR A 97 15.09 10.43 -13.73
CA TYR A 97 14.67 10.34 -15.13
C TYR A 97 13.89 9.06 -15.42
N ASP A 98 14.41 7.91 -14.99
CA ASP A 98 13.75 6.63 -15.22
C ASP A 98 12.44 6.50 -14.45
N ALA A 99 12.37 7.00 -13.21
CA ALA A 99 11.13 6.98 -12.44
C ALA A 99 10.05 7.84 -13.09
N TYR A 100 10.42 9.01 -13.62
CA TYR A 100 9.54 9.85 -14.43
C TYR A 100 9.05 9.14 -15.69
N CYS A 101 9.95 8.49 -16.44
CA CYS A 101 9.58 7.73 -17.64
C CYS A 101 8.70 6.51 -17.37
N ASN A 102 8.61 6.05 -16.11
CA ASN A 102 7.75 4.95 -15.68
C ASN A 102 6.40 5.43 -15.11
N VAL A 103 6.12 6.73 -15.14
CA VAL A 103 4.78 7.29 -14.86
C VAL A 103 3.97 7.29 -16.16
N PHE A 104 2.95 6.44 -16.24
CA PHE A 104 2.11 6.28 -17.43
C PHE A 104 0.73 6.91 -17.26
N GLY A 105 0.26 7.05 -16.03
CA GLY A 105 -1.02 7.65 -15.69
C GLY A 105 -0.91 9.10 -15.21
N SER A 106 -1.95 9.55 -14.52
CA SER A 106 -2.09 10.92 -14.05
C SER A 106 -2.44 11.02 -12.56
N THR A 107 -2.40 9.90 -11.84
CA THR A 107 -2.77 9.86 -10.42
C THR A 107 -1.67 10.43 -9.54
N ASP A 108 -2.09 11.06 -8.46
CA ASP A 108 -1.23 11.44 -7.33
C ASP A 108 -0.42 10.26 -6.79
N SER A 109 -1.06 9.10 -6.73
CA SER A 109 -0.55 7.85 -6.19
C SER A 109 0.64 7.31 -6.98
N GLU A 110 0.57 7.36 -8.31
CA GLU A 110 1.66 6.93 -9.20
C GLU A 110 2.87 7.87 -9.10
N HIS A 111 2.61 9.17 -8.99
CA HIS A 111 3.66 10.16 -8.82
C HIS A 111 4.33 10.03 -7.44
N ALA A 112 3.56 9.72 -6.39
CA ALA A 112 4.12 9.38 -5.08
C ALA A 112 4.94 8.09 -5.10
N ALA A 113 4.50 7.07 -5.83
CA ALA A 113 5.28 5.84 -6.02
C ALA A 113 6.61 6.11 -6.75
N ALA A 114 6.58 6.95 -7.79
CA ALA A 114 7.79 7.38 -8.51
C ALA A 114 8.74 8.22 -7.62
N LEU A 115 8.19 9.07 -6.75
CA LEU A 115 9.00 9.84 -5.79
C LEU A 115 9.60 8.92 -4.72
N TYR A 116 8.83 7.96 -4.22
CA TYR A 116 9.30 6.95 -3.29
C TYR A 116 10.47 6.16 -3.85
N ILE A 117 10.35 5.62 -5.07
CA ILE A 117 11.44 4.84 -5.66
C ILE A 117 12.65 5.72 -5.94
N THR A 118 12.46 6.97 -6.37
CA THR A 118 13.55 7.95 -6.54
C THR A 118 14.31 8.17 -5.24
N ASN A 119 13.60 8.26 -4.12
CA ASN A 119 14.20 8.42 -2.80
C ASN A 119 14.89 7.15 -2.31
N LEU A 120 14.30 5.98 -2.53
CA LEU A 120 14.84 4.69 -2.11
C LEU A 120 16.16 4.38 -2.80
N THR A 121 16.22 4.64 -4.12
CA THR A 121 17.36 4.33 -4.96
C THR A 121 18.40 5.44 -5.01
N ASN A 122 18.16 6.54 -4.30
CA ASN A 122 18.97 7.76 -4.36
C ASN A 122 19.18 8.25 -5.80
N HIS A 123 18.07 8.42 -6.54
CA HIS A 123 18.04 8.80 -7.96
C HIS A 123 18.68 7.78 -8.91
N GLY A 124 18.71 6.50 -8.53
CA GLY A 124 19.17 5.40 -9.37
C GLY A 124 18.28 5.16 -10.60
N ASP A 125 18.81 4.38 -11.54
CA ASP A 125 18.17 3.97 -12.79
C ASP A 125 17.29 2.71 -12.61
N LYS A 126 16.73 2.18 -13.70
CA LYS A 126 15.90 0.96 -13.64
C LYS A 126 16.58 -0.25 -13.01
N SER A 127 17.91 -0.38 -13.11
CA SER A 127 18.62 -1.52 -12.52
C SER A 127 18.56 -1.47 -11.00
N SER A 128 18.59 -0.27 -10.41
CA SER A 128 18.48 -0.08 -8.96
C SER A 128 17.13 -0.52 -8.37
N TRP A 129 16.10 -0.68 -9.21
CA TRP A 129 14.77 -1.14 -8.81
C TRP A 129 14.71 -2.67 -8.67
N GLU A 130 15.72 -3.36 -9.19
CA GLU A 130 15.88 -4.81 -9.06
C GLU A 130 16.61 -5.20 -7.79
N GLU A 131 17.12 -4.24 -7.02
CA GLU A 131 17.86 -4.49 -5.78
C GLU A 131 16.92 -4.62 -4.57
N PRO A 132 17.22 -5.52 -3.62
CA PRO A 132 16.59 -5.52 -2.30
C PRO A 132 17.14 -4.36 -1.47
N TYR A 133 16.29 -3.76 -0.63
CA TYR A 133 16.69 -2.72 0.30
C TYR A 133 16.35 -3.14 1.73
N SER A 134 17.13 -2.66 2.69
CA SER A 134 16.80 -2.88 4.10
C SER A 134 15.46 -2.23 4.46
N LEU A 135 14.73 -2.83 5.41
CA LEU A 135 13.46 -2.28 5.92
C LEU A 135 13.61 -0.83 6.39
N LYS A 136 14.76 -0.51 7.02
CA LYS A 136 15.12 0.85 7.43
C LYS A 136 15.24 1.81 6.24
N ALA A 137 15.86 1.39 5.14
CA ALA A 137 15.98 2.22 3.94
C ALA A 137 14.61 2.48 3.29
N MET A 138 13.75 1.46 3.23
CA MET A 138 12.36 1.60 2.77
C MET A 138 11.58 2.60 3.62
N PHE A 139 11.67 2.49 4.96
CA PHE A 139 11.03 3.45 5.87
C PHE A 139 11.55 4.88 5.69
N VAL A 140 12.87 5.07 5.63
CA VAL A 140 13.47 6.41 5.44
C VAL A 140 13.04 7.03 4.10
N ALA A 141 12.98 6.23 3.03
CA ALA A 141 12.50 6.69 1.73
C ALA A 141 11.01 7.07 1.77
N MET A 142 10.19 6.31 2.48
CA MET A 142 8.77 6.60 2.70
C MET A 142 8.57 7.91 3.48
N GLU A 143 9.28 8.09 4.59
CA GLU A 143 9.24 9.31 5.40
C GLU A 143 9.68 10.54 4.58
N LYS A 144 10.80 10.42 3.85
CA LYS A 144 11.29 11.48 2.95
C LYS A 144 10.26 11.85 1.90
N THR A 145 9.58 10.86 1.32
CA THR A 145 8.52 11.06 0.31
C THR A 145 7.35 11.85 0.89
N VAL A 146 6.85 11.46 2.06
CA VAL A 146 5.79 12.20 2.77
C VAL A 146 6.24 13.65 3.02
N VAL A 147 7.41 13.85 3.62
CA VAL A 147 7.92 15.19 3.95
C VAL A 147 8.08 16.07 2.71
N GLN A 148 8.56 15.53 1.59
CA GLN A 148 8.69 16.29 0.33
C GLN A 148 7.33 16.71 -0.22
N ILE A 149 6.33 15.83 -0.21
CA ILE A 149 4.95 16.18 -0.61
C ILE A 149 4.42 17.32 0.25
N LEU A 150 4.58 17.22 1.57
CA LEU A 150 4.12 18.25 2.50
C LEU A 150 4.80 19.59 2.29
N LYS A 151 6.12 19.61 2.07
CA LYS A 151 6.88 20.83 1.78
C LYS A 151 6.42 21.48 0.49
N LEU A 152 6.29 20.70 -0.59
CA LEU A 152 5.80 21.21 -1.87
C LEU A 152 4.42 21.86 -1.73
N GLN A 153 3.51 21.26 -0.95
CA GLN A 153 2.20 21.86 -0.70
C GLN A 153 2.29 23.13 0.14
N HIS A 154 3.07 23.10 1.22
CA HIS A 154 3.26 24.26 2.09
C HIS A 154 3.80 25.46 1.31
N ASP A 155 4.86 25.25 0.52
CA ASP A 155 5.53 26.31 -0.24
C ASP A 155 4.64 26.91 -1.35
N ASN A 156 3.87 26.08 -2.05
CA ASN A 156 3.07 26.51 -3.21
C ASN A 156 1.65 26.98 -2.87
N LEU A 157 1.04 26.47 -1.79
CA LEU A 157 -0.37 26.71 -1.48
C LEU A 157 -0.57 27.63 -0.28
N LYS A 158 0.36 27.65 0.68
CA LYS A 158 0.24 28.41 1.94
C LYS A 158 -1.12 28.12 2.61
N GLU A 159 -1.92 29.14 2.88
CA GLU A 159 -3.24 29.05 3.51
C GLU A 159 -4.29 28.27 2.69
N ARG A 160 -4.06 28.07 1.38
CA ARG A 160 -4.96 27.26 0.54
C ARG A 160 -4.70 25.75 0.66
N ASN A 161 -3.70 25.35 1.43
CA ASN A 161 -3.38 23.94 1.62
C ASN A 161 -4.48 23.25 2.44
N THR A 162 -4.76 21.99 2.14
CA THR A 162 -5.71 21.15 2.89
C THR A 162 -5.03 19.84 3.27
N PRO A 163 -5.44 19.16 4.36
CA PRO A 163 -4.74 17.99 4.86
C PRO A 163 -4.81 16.84 3.88
N ASN A 164 -3.73 16.07 3.82
CA ASN A 164 -3.67 14.84 3.03
C ASN A 164 -4.31 13.66 3.77
N SER A 165 -4.67 12.64 3.00
CA SER A 165 -4.95 11.30 3.51
C SER A 165 -3.97 10.35 2.84
N LEU A 166 -2.90 9.95 3.52
CA LEU A 166 -1.81 9.17 2.92
C LEU A 166 -1.70 7.83 3.62
N ASN A 167 -2.54 6.86 3.22
CA ASN A 167 -2.29 5.47 3.56
C ASN A 167 -1.48 4.82 2.43
N PHE A 168 -0.16 4.98 2.47
CA PHE A 168 0.75 4.33 1.52
C PHE A 168 1.15 2.95 2.01
N CYS A 169 1.34 2.02 1.09
CA CYS A 169 1.85 0.68 1.37
C CYS A 169 2.81 0.26 0.26
N THR A 170 3.98 -0.27 0.62
CA THR A 170 4.99 -0.73 -0.32
C THR A 170 5.67 -2.02 0.14
N THR A 171 6.10 -2.83 -0.83
CA THR A 171 6.80 -4.09 -0.60
C THR A 171 7.83 -4.34 -1.70
N ASP A 172 8.89 -5.09 -1.37
CA ASP A 172 9.84 -5.66 -2.34
C ASP A 172 9.61 -7.17 -2.56
N GLY A 173 8.56 -7.72 -1.94
CA GLY A 173 8.20 -9.14 -1.94
C GLY A 173 8.59 -9.88 -0.67
N ALA A 174 9.49 -9.31 0.14
CA ALA A 174 9.96 -9.88 1.40
C ALA A 174 9.69 -8.98 2.60
N ARG A 175 9.67 -7.66 2.41
CA ARG A 175 9.51 -6.65 3.47
C ARG A 175 8.36 -5.73 3.12
N LEU A 176 7.65 -5.23 4.12
CA LEU A 176 6.51 -4.33 3.92
C LEU A 176 6.64 -3.07 4.77
N VAL A 177 6.31 -1.93 4.18
CA VAL A 177 6.13 -0.65 4.88
C VAL A 177 4.75 -0.11 4.55
N ALA A 178 3.89 0.02 5.55
CA ALA A 178 2.58 0.65 5.45
C ALA A 178 2.51 1.87 6.37
N ILE A 179 1.96 2.98 5.92
CA ILE A 179 1.80 4.18 6.75
C ILE A 179 0.33 4.53 6.88
N ARG A 180 -0.02 5.16 8.00
CA ARG A 180 -1.33 5.76 8.22
C ARG A 180 -1.16 7.23 8.58
N PHE A 181 -1.28 8.13 7.61
CA PHE A 181 -0.82 9.51 7.77
C PHE A 181 -1.83 10.59 7.32
N ARG A 182 -1.91 11.67 8.12
CA ARG A 182 -2.62 12.92 7.82
C ARG A 182 -1.93 14.10 8.53
N ASN A 183 -1.62 15.16 7.78
CA ASN A 183 -1.02 16.39 8.30
C ASN A 183 -2.08 17.41 8.75
N HIS A 184 -2.86 17.05 9.78
CA HIS A 184 -3.76 17.98 10.48
C HIS A 184 -3.42 17.97 11.97
N ALA A 185 -3.73 19.06 12.68
CA ALA A 185 -3.43 19.16 14.11
C ALA A 185 -4.19 18.13 14.96
N THR A 186 -5.46 17.87 14.62
CA THR A 186 -6.38 17.05 15.43
C THR A 186 -7.16 15.99 14.65
N GLN A 187 -7.19 16.04 13.31
CA GLN A 187 -7.98 15.09 12.53
C GLN A 187 -7.25 13.76 12.43
N GLN A 188 -8.03 12.67 12.46
CA GLN A 188 -7.49 11.33 12.29
C GLN A 188 -7.27 10.99 10.81
N PRO A 189 -6.17 10.30 10.44
CA PRO A 189 -6.02 9.70 9.12
C PRO A 189 -7.11 8.64 8.85
N PRO A 190 -7.42 8.30 7.58
CA PRO A 190 -8.31 7.18 7.31
C PRO A 190 -7.78 5.90 7.97
N SER A 191 -8.67 4.97 8.28
CA SER A 191 -8.27 3.75 8.97
C SER A 191 -7.31 2.90 8.13
N LEU A 192 -6.40 2.25 8.84
CA LEU A 192 -5.53 1.21 8.32
C LEU A 192 -5.18 0.30 9.49
N TYR A 193 -5.57 -0.96 9.38
CA TYR A 193 -5.44 -1.97 10.41
C TYR A 193 -4.40 -3.00 9.99
N TRP A 194 -3.85 -3.70 10.97
CA TRP A 194 -3.04 -4.88 10.74
C TRP A 194 -3.38 -6.02 11.70
N SER A 195 -3.07 -7.25 11.32
CA SER A 195 -3.34 -8.45 12.13
C SER A 195 -2.35 -9.59 11.82
N GLU A 196 -1.90 -10.30 12.85
CA GLU A 196 -1.14 -11.56 12.75
C GLU A 196 -2.03 -12.81 12.73
N PHE A 197 -3.33 -12.62 12.98
CA PHE A 197 -4.29 -13.70 13.23
C PHE A 197 -5.36 -13.78 12.16
N ALA A 198 -5.71 -12.66 11.52
CA ALA A 198 -6.80 -12.59 10.56
C ALA A 198 -6.66 -13.61 9.41
N GLY A 199 -5.45 -13.99 9.00
CA GLY A 199 -5.26 -15.02 7.97
C GLY A 199 -5.70 -16.41 8.41
N ARG A 200 -5.59 -16.74 9.72
CA ARG A 200 -6.19 -17.97 10.30
C ARG A 200 -7.69 -17.96 10.10
N THR A 201 -8.31 -16.88 10.53
CA THR A 201 -9.76 -16.69 10.46
C THR A 201 -10.28 -16.60 9.02
N LEU A 202 -9.50 -16.01 8.10
CA LEU A 202 -9.82 -15.90 6.67
C LEU A 202 -9.62 -17.20 5.88
N ASN A 203 -8.63 -18.03 6.22
CA ASN A 203 -8.40 -19.31 5.55
C ASN A 203 -9.33 -20.40 6.09
N THR A 204 -9.73 -20.32 7.36
CA THR A 204 -10.83 -21.12 7.89
C THR A 204 -12.18 -20.58 7.43
N LYS A 205 -12.25 -20.17 6.15
CA LYS A 205 -13.04 -19.05 5.63
C LYS A 205 -14.51 -19.08 6.01
N TYR A 206 -15.06 -20.22 6.43
CA TYR A 206 -16.31 -20.32 7.19
C TYR A 206 -16.35 -21.60 8.08
N PRO A 207 -16.45 -21.56 9.41
CA PRO A 207 -17.30 -22.52 10.13
C PRO A 207 -18.75 -22.01 10.18
N GLY A 208 -19.10 -20.94 9.42
CA GLY A 208 -20.38 -20.20 9.42
C GLY A 208 -20.69 -19.58 8.03
N HIS A 209 -21.81 -19.83 7.32
CA HIS A 209 -22.19 -19.24 6.01
C HIS A 209 -22.25 -17.71 6.13
N PRO A 210 -21.83 -16.95 5.12
CA PRO A 210 -21.83 -15.48 5.14
C PRO A 210 -23.22 -14.83 5.29
N ASP A 211 -24.29 -15.63 5.38
CA ASP A 211 -25.67 -15.17 5.52
C ASP A 211 -26.23 -15.37 6.95
N GLY A 212 -25.42 -15.84 7.92
CA GLY A 212 -25.83 -15.89 9.33
C GLY A 212 -24.97 -16.79 10.23
N GLU A 213 -25.08 -16.59 11.56
CA GLU A 213 -24.29 -17.23 12.63
C GLU A 213 -24.38 -18.78 12.72
N GLY A 214 -25.06 -19.49 11.80
CA GLY A 214 -25.49 -20.88 12.00
C GLY A 214 -25.03 -21.96 11.00
N PHE A 215 -24.12 -21.71 10.06
CA PHE A 215 -23.87 -22.65 8.94
C PHE A 215 -22.41 -23.07 8.72
N VAL A 216 -22.00 -24.32 8.96
CA VAL A 216 -20.58 -24.70 8.87
C VAL A 216 -20.12 -25.04 7.45
N ASN A 217 -18.97 -24.51 6.99
CA ASN A 217 -18.28 -25.00 5.77
C ASN A 217 -17.20 -26.00 6.17
N GLU A 218 -17.56 -27.28 6.12
CA GLU A 218 -16.72 -28.40 6.54
C GLU A 218 -15.43 -28.56 5.71
N GLU A 219 -15.40 -28.02 4.48
CA GLU A 219 -14.23 -28.08 3.57
C GLU A 219 -13.13 -27.04 3.92
N ALA A 220 -13.41 -26.12 4.84
CA ALA A 220 -12.48 -25.05 5.25
C ALA A 220 -11.98 -25.21 6.69
N VAL A 221 -12.23 -26.36 7.34
CA VAL A 221 -11.81 -26.60 8.73
C VAL A 221 -10.43 -27.24 8.73
N LEU A 222 -9.43 -26.48 9.19
CA LEU A 222 -8.07 -27.00 9.44
C LEU A 222 -8.10 -27.97 10.63
N GLU A 223 -7.31 -29.05 10.58
CA GLU A 223 -7.22 -30.02 11.67
C GLU A 223 -6.61 -29.40 12.94
N GLU A 224 -6.88 -30.00 14.10
CA GLU A 224 -6.39 -29.58 15.43
C GLU A 224 -4.85 -29.75 15.53
N GLY A 225 -4.11 -28.85 14.88
CA GLY A 225 -2.65 -28.92 14.72
C GLY A 225 -2.11 -28.18 13.50
N GLU A 226 -2.94 -27.95 12.48
CA GLU A 226 -2.59 -27.18 11.29
C GLU A 226 -2.55 -25.69 11.61
N LYS A 227 -1.36 -25.20 11.96
CA LYS A 227 -1.14 -23.78 12.18
C LYS A 227 -0.81 -23.12 10.86
N ILE A 228 -1.60 -22.12 10.48
CA ILE A 228 -1.15 -21.15 9.49
C ILE A 228 0.13 -20.52 10.03
N GLY A 229 1.16 -20.55 9.18
CA GLY A 229 2.45 -19.95 9.44
C GLY A 229 2.32 -18.49 9.84
N LYS A 230 3.39 -17.91 10.38
CA LYS A 230 3.43 -16.49 10.72
C LYS A 230 3.14 -15.66 9.47
N HIS A 231 2.22 -14.71 9.58
CA HIS A 231 1.78 -13.85 8.49
C HIS A 231 1.26 -12.54 9.06
N THR A 232 1.30 -11.48 8.25
CA THR A 232 0.78 -10.17 8.61
C THR A 232 -0.18 -9.71 7.53
N ILE A 233 -1.40 -9.36 7.91
CA ILE A 233 -2.40 -8.78 7.00
C ILE A 233 -2.53 -7.30 7.31
N VAL A 234 -2.53 -6.45 6.27
CA VAL A 234 -2.80 -5.02 6.39
C VAL A 234 -4.03 -4.69 5.54
N ALA A 235 -5.05 -4.07 6.14
CA ALA A 235 -6.31 -3.75 5.47
C ALA A 235 -6.87 -2.40 5.91
N SER A 236 -7.66 -1.74 5.05
CA SER A 236 -8.30 -0.45 5.39
C SER A 236 -9.39 -0.57 6.45
N GLU A 237 -9.99 -1.75 6.55
CA GLU A 237 -11.09 -2.11 7.45
C GLU A 237 -10.87 -3.55 7.95
N PRO A 238 -11.31 -3.92 9.17
CA PRO A 238 -11.29 -5.31 9.62
C PRO A 238 -12.11 -6.19 8.68
N THR A 239 -11.53 -7.31 8.23
CA THR A 239 -12.17 -8.23 7.27
C THR A 239 -12.55 -9.59 7.86
N THR A 240 -12.41 -9.77 9.17
CA THR A 240 -12.85 -10.97 9.91
C THR A 240 -13.99 -10.63 10.86
N TYR A 241 -14.73 -11.64 11.32
CA TYR A 241 -15.86 -11.46 12.24
C TYR A 241 -15.40 -11.02 13.64
N ASP A 242 -14.16 -11.32 14.04
CA ASP A 242 -13.58 -10.87 15.29
C ASP A 242 -12.71 -9.62 15.07
N GLU A 243 -13.33 -8.45 15.26
CA GLU A 243 -12.64 -7.17 15.15
C GLU A 243 -11.46 -7.03 16.13
N LYS A 244 -11.41 -7.82 17.22
CA LYS A 244 -10.33 -7.76 18.21
C LYS A 244 -9.01 -8.33 17.70
N GLU A 245 -9.04 -9.09 16.61
CA GLU A 245 -7.85 -9.58 15.92
C GLU A 245 -7.09 -8.45 15.20
N TRP A 246 -7.69 -7.27 15.07
CA TRP A 246 -7.17 -6.17 14.29
C TRP A 246 -6.64 -5.03 15.16
N HIS A 247 -5.44 -4.59 14.83
CA HIS A 247 -4.78 -3.46 15.46
C HIS A 247 -4.84 -2.25 14.53
N LEU A 248 -5.48 -1.17 14.99
CA LEU A 248 -5.46 0.10 14.26
C LEU A 248 -4.05 0.70 14.34
N ILE A 249 -3.41 0.92 13.19
CA ILE A 249 -2.12 1.62 13.13
C ILE A 249 -2.29 3.02 13.73
N LYS A 250 -1.38 3.43 14.60
CA LYS A 250 -1.45 4.75 15.23
C LYS A 250 -1.41 5.86 14.20
N ALA A 251 -2.04 6.99 14.51
CA ALA A 251 -2.03 8.15 13.63
C ALA A 251 -0.58 8.62 13.39
N ASN A 252 -0.23 8.84 12.12
CA ASN A 252 1.08 9.28 11.66
C ASN A 252 2.20 8.30 12.05
N HIS A 253 1.90 7.00 12.05
CA HIS A 253 2.88 5.93 12.20
C HIS A 253 2.97 5.09 10.93
N ALA A 254 4.11 4.41 10.81
CA ALA A 254 4.38 3.34 9.87
C ALA A 254 4.34 1.99 10.59
N LEU A 255 3.73 0.99 10.00
CA LEU A 255 3.94 -0.41 10.30
C LEU A 255 5.06 -0.93 9.39
N LEU A 256 6.12 -1.45 10.00
CA LEU A 256 7.24 -2.08 9.34
C LEU A 256 7.13 -3.59 9.56
N VAL A 257 7.19 -4.38 8.50
CA VAL A 257 7.16 -5.85 8.57
C VAL A 257 8.44 -6.39 7.95
N GLY A 258 9.21 -7.12 8.76
CA GLY A 258 10.43 -7.80 8.36
C GLY A 258 10.18 -9.03 7.51
N GLU A 259 11.26 -9.59 6.97
CA GLU A 259 11.24 -10.85 6.21
C GLU A 259 10.91 -12.08 7.08
N ASP A 260 11.18 -11.97 8.38
CA ASP A 260 10.75 -12.89 9.44
C ASP A 260 9.31 -12.66 9.91
N GLY A 261 8.61 -11.71 9.28
CA GLY A 261 7.26 -11.28 9.64
C GLY A 261 7.20 -10.53 10.97
N GLU A 262 8.30 -10.02 11.52
CA GLU A 262 8.23 -9.18 12.74
C GLU A 262 7.70 -7.78 12.43
N GLU A 263 6.73 -7.34 13.23
CA GLU A 263 6.08 -6.05 13.11
C GLU A 263 6.64 -5.01 14.09
N GLU A 264 6.91 -3.81 13.58
CA GLU A 264 7.30 -2.64 14.36
C GLU A 264 6.44 -1.43 13.95
N GLU A 265 5.74 -0.82 14.89
CA GLU A 265 5.12 0.49 14.67
C GLU A 265 6.10 1.63 14.98
N LYS A 266 6.37 2.47 13.98
CA LYS A 266 7.31 3.58 14.08
C LYS A 266 6.67 4.91 13.71
N LYS A 267 6.87 5.92 14.54
CA LYS A 267 6.36 7.27 14.28
C LYS A 267 7.06 7.91 13.07
N ILE A 268 6.27 8.57 12.23
CA ILE A 268 6.77 9.37 11.10
C ILE A 268 7.07 10.77 11.63
N GLU A 269 8.33 11.19 11.55
CA GLU A 269 8.75 12.49 12.03
C GLU A 269 8.64 13.55 10.93
N TYR A 270 7.93 14.64 11.22
CA TYR A 270 7.78 15.78 10.32
C TYR A 270 7.61 17.08 11.12
N ASN A 271 7.95 18.21 10.50
CA ASN A 271 7.73 19.52 11.11
C ASN A 271 6.22 19.82 11.17
N LYS A 272 5.69 20.08 12.37
CA LYS A 272 4.27 20.40 12.59
C LYS A 272 3.81 21.68 11.89
N GLU A 273 4.72 22.57 11.49
CA GLU A 273 4.41 23.73 10.64
C GLU A 273 3.89 23.33 9.26
N LEU A 274 4.12 22.08 8.84
CA LEU A 274 3.58 21.51 7.61
C LEU A 274 2.14 20.97 7.76
N ASN A 275 1.53 21.13 8.93
CA ASN A 275 0.10 20.86 9.09
C ASN A 275 -0.72 21.85 8.26
N ALA A 276 -1.73 21.32 7.58
CA ALA A 276 -2.72 22.12 6.87
C ALA A 276 -3.99 22.27 7.73
N ALA A 277 -4.74 23.35 7.50
CA ALA A 277 -6.06 23.56 8.10
C ALA A 277 -7.14 22.91 7.22
N ASP A 278 -8.23 22.48 7.83
CA ASP A 278 -9.43 22.05 7.10
C ASP A 278 -10.62 22.87 7.58
N PRO A 279 -10.94 23.98 6.89
CA PRO A 279 -12.00 24.90 7.31
C PRO A 279 -13.36 24.23 7.54
N LYS A 280 -13.65 23.12 6.84
CA LYS A 280 -14.94 22.41 6.99
C LYS A 280 -15.02 21.60 8.28
N PHE A 281 -13.88 21.16 8.78
CA PHE A 281 -13.77 20.41 10.03
C PHE A 281 -13.52 21.34 11.20
N ASP A 282 -12.62 22.31 11.02
CA ASP A 282 -12.24 23.28 12.06
C ASP A 282 -13.44 24.15 12.48
N ALA A 283 -14.35 24.45 11.56
CA ALA A 283 -15.59 25.17 11.87
C ALA A 283 -16.63 24.35 12.66
N LYS A 284 -16.43 23.03 12.83
CA LYS A 284 -17.32 22.13 13.58
C LYS A 284 -16.82 21.78 14.97
N MET A 285 -15.60 22.20 15.32
CA MET A 285 -15.04 22.11 16.67
C MET A 285 -15.37 23.37 17.47
#